data_AF-A0A940CBY8-F1
#
_entry.id   AF-A0A940CBY8-F1
#
_cell.length_a   1.000
_cell.length_b   1.000
_cell.length_c   1.000
_cell.angle_alpha   90.00
_cell.angle_beta   90.00
_cell.angle_gamma   90.00
#
_symmetry.space_group_name_H-M   'P 1'
#
loop_
_entity.id
_entity.type
_entity.pdbx_description
1 polymer ?
#
loop_
_entity_poly.entity_id
_entity_poly.type
_entity_poly.pdbx_seq_one_letter_code
_entity_poly.pdbx_strand_id
1 'polypeptide(L)'
;MKLSDIHLRDPFIFAENGVYYLYGTRRGATTKVIPWQGLDVYTSTDLTEWSEPRECFTRPADFWSDRDFFAPEVHKYRGAYYMFASFRSETRLRCSQILKSDSPLGPFVPFSDGPITPKGQACLDATFYVDDRGVPWTAYCHEWTQIGNGTIDVMPLTPDLTRPAGEPKTILRAGDVPWAYSLNAVRGQFVTDGPFFRKGKNGKLYMLWSSFRAGPQHFYVQALAVSDSGSILGPWRHADRFIYDEDGGHGMIFDGFDGNSYLILHTTNVNPNERPRLFKVRETDDGFEIEGHSRKPGAGPYPLSQLQSRILREAKWVTDYVRDNNFKYGDAPMNPAIDHDAKLVSCDRLVDWVMYRVGFTDQVERQGMVVYHATEKARDLPGWCELQGFARIEDVDRLEPGDIVFVRPGTSSAGVVYPQHTFLFAGYAEGAGDDRLSFRYDCGKNERIQSIQPSCEPLCDFIFAYRPCN
;
A
#
# COMPACT_ATOMS: atom_id res chain seq x y z
N MET A 1 12.00 -29.98 -10.56
CA MET A 1 12.69 -28.70 -10.24
C MET A 1 12.07 -28.12 -8.98
N LYS A 2 12.84 -27.41 -8.16
CA LYS A 2 12.30 -26.65 -7.03
C LYS A 2 11.97 -25.22 -7.44
N LEU A 3 11.07 -24.55 -6.71
CA LEU A 3 10.79 -23.12 -6.94
C LEU A 3 12.06 -22.24 -6.85
N SER A 4 13.04 -22.63 -6.02
CA SER A 4 14.34 -21.96 -5.92
C SER A 4 15.17 -22.00 -7.21
N ASP A 5 14.88 -22.94 -8.11
CA ASP A 5 15.58 -23.12 -9.38
C ASP A 5 14.90 -22.32 -10.51
N ILE A 6 13.65 -21.90 -10.30
CA ILE A 6 12.80 -21.26 -11.31
C ILE A 6 12.96 -19.73 -11.22
N HIS A 7 13.67 -19.12 -12.18
CA HIS A 7 13.75 -17.66 -12.30
C HIS A 7 12.48 -17.09 -12.91
N LEU A 8 11.57 -16.64 -12.07
CA LEU A 8 10.24 -16.17 -12.46
C LEU A 8 9.81 -15.03 -11.54
N ARG A 9 9.28 -13.98 -12.15
CA ARG A 9 8.60 -12.89 -11.43
C ARG A 9 7.09 -13.03 -11.58
N ASP A 10 6.35 -12.35 -10.72
CA ASP A 10 4.90 -12.22 -10.83
C ASP A 10 4.20 -13.60 -10.87
N PRO A 11 4.51 -14.51 -9.92
CA PRO A 11 4.05 -15.89 -10.00
C PRO A 11 2.56 -16.00 -9.71
N PHE A 12 1.84 -16.69 -10.60
CA PHE A 12 0.42 -17.01 -10.44
C PHE A 12 0.22 -18.53 -10.48
N ILE A 13 -0.50 -19.09 -9.49
CA ILE A 13 -0.88 -20.50 -9.49
C ILE A 13 -2.38 -20.67 -9.74
N PHE A 14 -2.70 -21.38 -10.81
CA PHE A 14 -4.03 -21.97 -11.02
C PHE A 14 -4.01 -23.42 -10.52
N ALA A 15 -5.02 -23.84 -9.74
CA ALA A 15 -5.09 -25.19 -9.19
C ALA A 15 -6.39 -25.88 -9.65
N GLU A 16 -6.27 -27.02 -10.32
CA GLU A 16 -7.42 -27.82 -10.74
C GLU A 16 -7.07 -29.31 -10.92
N ASN A 17 -8.02 -30.20 -10.60
CA ASN A 17 -7.92 -31.65 -10.86
C ASN A 17 -6.63 -32.31 -10.34
N GLY A 18 -6.14 -31.89 -9.17
CA GLY A 18 -4.92 -32.43 -8.56
C GLY A 18 -3.61 -31.90 -9.16
N VAL A 19 -3.68 -30.90 -10.04
CA VAL A 19 -2.52 -30.26 -10.68
C VAL A 19 -2.50 -28.76 -10.38
N TYR A 20 -1.33 -28.25 -10.03
CA TYR A 20 -1.00 -26.84 -9.93
C TYR A 20 -0.28 -26.38 -11.20
N TYR A 21 -0.69 -25.24 -11.74
CA TYR A 21 -0.16 -24.62 -12.94
C TYR A 21 0.43 -23.26 -12.57
N LEU A 22 1.76 -23.13 -12.65
CA LEU A 22 2.48 -21.90 -12.33
C LEU A 22 2.80 -21.14 -13.62
N TYR A 23 2.36 -19.89 -13.66
CA TYR A 23 2.65 -18.91 -14.71
C TYR A 23 3.42 -17.74 -14.09
N GLY A 24 4.13 -16.98 -14.91
CA GLY A 24 4.77 -15.74 -14.48
C GLY A 24 5.62 -15.12 -15.58
N THR A 25 6.24 -13.98 -15.27
CA THR A 25 7.13 -13.27 -16.18
C THR A 25 8.47 -13.98 -16.28
N ARG A 26 8.84 -14.40 -17.49
CA ARG A 26 10.13 -15.06 -17.78
C ARG A 26 11.31 -14.17 -17.39
N ARG A 27 12.40 -14.80 -16.92
CA ARG A 27 13.71 -14.14 -16.78
C ARG A 27 14.12 -13.47 -18.10
N GLY A 28 14.53 -12.21 -18.03
CA GLY A 28 15.00 -11.47 -19.20
C GLY A 28 13.91 -10.87 -20.06
N ALA A 29 12.61 -11.07 -19.74
CA ALA A 29 11.53 -10.33 -20.40
C ALA A 29 11.67 -8.80 -20.20
N THR A 30 12.41 -8.37 -19.16
CA THR A 30 12.74 -6.97 -18.87
C THR A 30 14.10 -6.52 -19.41
N THR A 31 14.93 -7.42 -19.98
CA THR A 31 16.28 -7.07 -20.45
C THR A 31 16.27 -6.72 -21.94
N LYS A 32 17.05 -5.69 -22.31
CA LYS A 32 17.11 -5.16 -23.69
C LYS A 32 17.79 -6.10 -24.70
N VAL A 33 18.25 -7.28 -24.29
CA VAL A 33 19.21 -8.07 -25.07
C VAL A 33 18.51 -9.00 -26.06
N ILE A 34 17.40 -9.66 -25.69
CA ILE A 34 16.45 -10.31 -26.61
C ILE A 34 15.09 -10.40 -25.89
N PRO A 35 14.03 -9.70 -26.32
CA PRO A 35 12.72 -9.89 -25.71
C PRO A 35 12.21 -11.28 -26.10
N TRP A 36 12.10 -12.17 -25.12
CA TRP A 36 11.39 -13.43 -25.29
C TRP A 36 9.90 -13.13 -25.47
N GLN A 37 9.33 -13.59 -26.58
CA GLN A 37 7.97 -13.24 -27.03
C GLN A 37 6.98 -14.39 -26.79
N GLY A 38 6.98 -14.95 -25.58
CA GLY A 38 6.12 -16.07 -25.21
C GLY A 38 5.99 -16.20 -23.70
N LEU A 39 5.05 -17.04 -23.27
CA LEU A 39 4.76 -17.33 -21.87
C LEU A 39 4.83 -18.83 -21.62
N ASP A 40 5.30 -19.21 -20.44
CA ASP A 40 5.42 -20.61 -20.02
C ASP A 40 4.41 -20.98 -18.95
N VAL A 41 4.20 -22.29 -18.83
CA VAL A 41 3.55 -22.94 -17.69
C VAL A 41 4.47 -24.01 -17.12
N TYR A 42 4.55 -24.04 -15.80
CA TYR A 42 5.14 -25.14 -15.03
C TYR A 42 4.01 -25.91 -14.35
N THR A 43 4.18 -27.21 -14.13
CA THR A 43 3.19 -28.05 -13.46
C THR A 43 3.74 -28.75 -12.24
N SER A 44 2.91 -28.93 -11.22
CA SER A 44 3.22 -29.69 -10.02
C SER A 44 1.97 -30.40 -9.50
N THR A 45 2.15 -31.52 -8.80
CA THR A 45 1.05 -32.20 -8.07
C THR A 45 1.15 -32.02 -6.55
N ASP A 46 2.25 -31.44 -6.06
CA ASP A 46 2.59 -31.39 -4.64
C ASP A 46 3.12 -30.03 -4.16
N LEU A 47 3.23 -29.03 -5.05
CA LEU A 47 3.84 -27.71 -4.84
C LEU A 47 5.35 -27.73 -4.56
N THR A 48 5.99 -28.90 -4.50
CA THR A 48 7.40 -29.05 -4.17
C THR A 48 8.25 -29.38 -5.39
N GLU A 49 7.78 -30.25 -6.27
CA GLU A 49 8.44 -30.62 -7.52
C GLU A 49 7.65 -30.06 -8.71
N TRP A 50 8.36 -29.33 -9.55
CA TRP A 50 7.83 -28.67 -10.73
C TRP A 50 8.44 -29.26 -12.00
N SER A 51 7.62 -29.39 -13.05
CA SER A 51 8.04 -29.78 -14.39
C SER A 51 8.96 -28.74 -15.02
N GLU A 52 9.68 -29.11 -16.08
CA GLU A 52 10.31 -28.14 -17.00
C GLU A 52 9.28 -27.14 -17.56
N PRO A 53 9.70 -25.90 -17.93
CA PRO A 53 8.81 -24.94 -18.55
C PRO A 53 8.26 -25.49 -19.86
N ARG A 54 6.96 -25.36 -20.06
CA ARG A 54 6.30 -25.59 -21.34
C ARG A 54 5.74 -24.27 -21.86
N GLU A 55 6.09 -23.91 -23.10
CA GLU A 55 5.50 -22.74 -23.73
C GLU A 55 3.99 -22.93 -23.88
N CYS A 56 3.22 -22.05 -23.24
CA CYS A 56 1.76 -22.05 -23.23
C CYS A 56 1.20 -20.91 -24.10
N PHE A 57 2.00 -19.92 -24.46
CA PHE A 57 1.67 -18.90 -25.46
C PHE A 57 2.89 -18.60 -26.32
N THR A 58 2.75 -18.79 -27.63
CA THR A 58 3.71 -18.34 -28.64
C THR A 58 3.11 -17.14 -29.35
N ARG A 59 3.84 -16.01 -29.40
CA ARG A 59 3.36 -14.80 -30.09
C ARG A 59 3.03 -15.09 -31.57
N PRO A 60 1.77 -14.90 -32.02
CA PRO A 60 1.44 -14.90 -33.44
C PRO A 60 2.17 -13.80 -34.21
N ALA A 61 2.51 -14.04 -35.48
CA ALA A 61 3.26 -13.07 -36.29
C ALA A 61 2.56 -11.71 -36.42
N ASP A 62 1.23 -11.72 -36.47
CA ASP A 62 0.32 -10.58 -36.57
C ASP A 62 -0.14 -10.03 -35.22
N PHE A 63 0.35 -10.59 -34.11
CA PHE A 63 0.07 -10.03 -32.79
C PHE A 63 0.72 -8.66 -32.64
N TRP A 64 -0.07 -7.68 -32.20
CA TRP A 64 0.32 -6.27 -32.18
C TRP A 64 1.49 -5.97 -31.23
N SER A 65 1.70 -6.80 -30.20
CA SER A 65 2.74 -6.62 -29.19
C SER A 65 4.06 -7.25 -29.63
N ASP A 66 5.17 -6.58 -29.36
CA ASP A 66 6.52 -7.08 -29.63
C ASP A 66 7.39 -7.24 -28.38
N ARG A 67 6.91 -6.78 -27.21
CA ARG A 67 7.66 -6.78 -25.93
C ARG A 67 6.75 -6.79 -24.70
N ASP A 68 7.40 -6.91 -23.55
CA ASP A 68 6.81 -6.79 -22.21
C ASP A 68 5.67 -7.77 -21.91
N PHE A 69 5.90 -9.06 -22.17
CA PHE A 69 4.99 -10.17 -21.88
C PHE A 69 4.99 -10.44 -20.37
N PHE A 70 4.24 -9.64 -19.62
CA PHE A 70 4.35 -9.54 -18.16
C PHE A 70 3.11 -10.05 -17.43
N ALA A 71 3.37 -10.60 -16.24
CA ALA A 71 2.40 -10.95 -15.19
C ALA A 71 1.17 -11.71 -15.71
N PRO A 72 1.35 -12.90 -16.33
CA PRO A 72 0.23 -13.70 -16.78
C PRO A 72 -0.54 -14.32 -15.60
N GLU A 73 -1.85 -14.06 -15.54
CA GLU A 73 -2.78 -14.76 -14.65
C GLU A 73 -3.74 -15.63 -15.45
N VAL A 74 -4.02 -16.86 -15.00
CA VAL A 74 -4.93 -17.78 -15.70
C VAL A 74 -6.15 -18.10 -14.84
N HIS A 75 -7.33 -17.81 -15.39
CA HIS A 75 -8.60 -17.97 -14.70
C HIS A 75 -9.53 -18.89 -15.49
N LYS A 76 -10.20 -19.82 -14.80
CA LYS A 76 -11.25 -20.64 -15.41
C LYS A 76 -12.59 -19.89 -15.33
N TYR A 77 -13.23 -19.70 -16.48
CA TYR A 77 -14.53 -19.05 -16.56
C TYR A 77 -15.39 -19.70 -17.64
N ARG A 78 -16.65 -20.02 -17.34
CA ARG A 78 -17.61 -20.61 -18.29
C ARG A 78 -17.05 -21.77 -19.15
N GLY A 79 -16.27 -22.65 -18.53
CA GLY A 79 -15.74 -23.86 -19.16
C GLY A 79 -14.45 -23.72 -19.98
N ALA A 80 -13.85 -22.53 -20.05
CA ALA A 80 -12.56 -22.29 -20.71
C ALA A 80 -11.57 -21.57 -19.77
N TYR A 81 -10.32 -21.45 -20.21
CA TYR A 81 -9.24 -20.80 -19.47
C TYR A 81 -8.87 -19.50 -20.15
N TYR A 82 -8.83 -18.42 -19.37
CA TYR A 82 -8.54 -17.07 -19.86
C TYR A 82 -7.27 -16.57 -19.19
N MET A 83 -6.29 -16.21 -20.00
CA MET A 83 -5.05 -15.61 -19.53
C MET A 83 -5.13 -14.10 -19.66
N PHE A 84 -4.96 -13.39 -18.56
CA PHE A 84 -4.78 -11.95 -18.52
C PHE A 84 -3.29 -11.68 -18.47
N ALA A 85 -2.76 -10.95 -19.44
CA ALA A 85 -1.33 -10.63 -19.47
C ALA A 85 -1.14 -9.21 -20.02
N SER A 86 -0.04 -8.59 -19.60
CA SER A 86 0.35 -7.26 -20.06
C SER A 86 1.31 -7.36 -21.24
N PHE A 87 1.22 -6.39 -22.13
CA PHE A 87 1.91 -6.36 -23.41
C PHE A 87 2.24 -4.93 -23.80
N ARG A 88 3.29 -4.70 -24.61
CA ARG A 88 3.62 -3.38 -25.17
C ARG A 88 4.14 -3.53 -26.60
N SER A 89 4.03 -2.46 -27.39
CA SER A 89 4.76 -2.35 -28.65
C SER A 89 5.53 -1.03 -28.74
N GLU A 90 6.37 -0.88 -29.76
CA GLU A 90 7.01 0.41 -30.03
C GLU A 90 6.00 1.53 -30.28
N THR A 91 4.86 1.21 -30.90
CA THR A 91 3.84 2.16 -31.34
C THR A 91 2.63 2.26 -30.41
N ARG A 92 2.60 1.45 -29.33
CA ARG A 92 1.47 1.40 -28.40
C ARG A 92 1.97 1.36 -26.96
N LEU A 93 1.33 2.16 -26.11
CA LEU A 93 1.51 2.08 -24.65
C LEU A 93 1.23 0.67 -24.13
N ARG A 94 1.81 0.33 -22.99
CA ARG A 94 1.57 -0.95 -22.33
C ARG A 94 0.10 -1.09 -22.00
N CYS A 95 -0.46 -2.27 -22.21
CA CYS A 95 -1.85 -2.57 -21.91
C CYS A 95 -2.04 -4.07 -21.71
N SER A 96 -3.12 -4.46 -21.02
CA SER A 96 -3.43 -5.86 -20.80
C SER A 96 -4.44 -6.38 -21.82
N GLN A 97 -4.26 -7.62 -22.26
CA GLN A 97 -5.17 -8.31 -23.19
C GLN A 97 -5.52 -9.71 -22.66
N ILE A 98 -6.71 -10.20 -23.02
CA ILE A 98 -7.17 -11.53 -22.67
C ILE A 98 -6.84 -12.50 -23.81
N LEU A 99 -6.19 -13.60 -23.45
CA LEU A 99 -5.99 -14.78 -24.29
C LEU A 99 -6.89 -15.92 -23.81
N LYS A 100 -7.22 -16.89 -24.66
CA LYS A 100 -8.07 -18.04 -24.32
C LYS A 100 -7.40 -19.36 -24.70
N SER A 101 -7.67 -20.38 -23.90
CA SER A 101 -7.36 -21.79 -24.19
C SER A 101 -8.47 -22.70 -23.67
N ASP A 102 -8.62 -23.88 -24.27
CA ASP A 102 -9.47 -24.96 -23.76
C ASP A 102 -8.74 -25.83 -22.71
N SER A 103 -7.45 -25.56 -22.46
CA SER A 103 -6.59 -26.23 -21.48
C SER A 103 -5.77 -25.23 -20.67
N PRO A 104 -5.53 -25.44 -19.36
CA PRO A 104 -4.62 -24.60 -18.59
C PRO A 104 -3.17 -24.70 -19.11
N LEU A 105 -2.83 -25.74 -19.89
CA LEU A 105 -1.51 -25.90 -20.51
C LEU A 105 -1.32 -25.08 -21.79
N GLY A 106 -2.35 -24.35 -22.23
CA GLY A 106 -2.37 -23.74 -23.56
C GLY A 106 -2.56 -24.76 -24.70
N PRO A 107 -2.28 -24.36 -25.96
CA PRO A 107 -1.83 -23.03 -26.33
C PRO A 107 -2.93 -21.98 -26.09
N PHE A 108 -2.56 -20.89 -25.43
CA PHE A 108 -3.39 -19.69 -25.36
C PHE A 108 -3.30 -18.94 -26.67
N VAL A 109 -4.41 -18.37 -27.12
CA VAL A 109 -4.49 -17.55 -28.33
C VAL A 109 -5.17 -16.21 -28.02
N PRO A 110 -4.82 -15.11 -28.70
CA PRO A 110 -5.51 -13.83 -28.52
C PRO A 110 -7.03 -13.98 -28.63
N PHE A 111 -7.77 -13.45 -27.66
CA PHE A 111 -9.21 -13.72 -27.55
C PHE A 111 -10.07 -12.45 -27.52
N SER A 112 -9.77 -11.49 -26.66
CA SER A 112 -10.53 -10.23 -26.63
C SER A 112 -10.32 -9.43 -27.92
N ASP A 113 -11.27 -8.52 -28.24
CA ASP A 113 -11.27 -7.68 -29.48
C ASP A 113 -10.01 -6.80 -29.64
N GLY A 114 -9.20 -6.75 -28.59
CA GLY A 114 -7.92 -6.08 -28.48
C GLY A 114 -7.57 -6.01 -26.99
N PRO A 115 -6.63 -5.13 -26.62
CA PRO A 115 -6.37 -4.83 -25.22
C PRO A 115 -7.61 -4.33 -24.51
N ILE A 116 -7.86 -4.85 -23.31
CA ILE A 116 -9.03 -4.52 -22.50
C ILE A 116 -8.85 -3.20 -21.74
N THR A 117 -7.61 -2.79 -21.43
CA THR A 117 -7.36 -1.53 -20.70
C THR A 117 -7.56 -0.30 -21.60
N PRO A 118 -7.92 0.86 -21.04
CA PRO A 118 -8.26 2.05 -21.83
C PRO A 118 -7.17 2.50 -22.81
N LYS A 119 -7.59 3.00 -23.97
CA LYS A 119 -6.66 3.60 -24.94
C LYS A 119 -6.07 4.89 -24.37
N GLY A 120 -4.78 5.12 -24.63
CA GLY A 120 -4.06 6.31 -24.17
C GLY A 120 -3.54 6.23 -22.73
N GLN A 121 -3.86 5.16 -22.00
CA GLN A 121 -3.26 4.83 -20.71
C GLN A 121 -2.19 3.75 -20.89
N ALA A 122 -1.07 3.90 -20.19
CA ALA A 122 -0.13 2.82 -19.95
C ALA A 122 -0.66 2.02 -18.76
N CYS A 123 -0.96 0.75 -18.98
CA CYS A 123 -1.56 -0.14 -17.99
C CYS A 123 -0.81 -1.46 -17.88
N LEU A 124 -0.89 -2.08 -16.71
CA LEU A 124 -0.33 -3.40 -16.42
C LEU A 124 -1.13 -4.17 -15.37
N ASP A 125 -0.74 -5.43 -15.16
CA ASP A 125 -1.18 -6.33 -14.11
C ASP A 125 -2.71 -6.45 -13.99
N ALA A 126 -3.37 -6.67 -15.13
CA ALA A 126 -4.80 -6.92 -15.11
C ALA A 126 -5.12 -8.27 -14.44
N THR A 127 -5.89 -8.23 -13.36
CA THR A 127 -6.45 -9.41 -12.69
C THR A 127 -7.94 -9.55 -13.00
N PHE A 128 -8.48 -10.76 -12.78
CA PHE A 128 -9.87 -11.11 -13.01
C PHE A 128 -10.61 -11.41 -11.71
N TYR A 129 -11.83 -10.90 -11.57
CA TYR A 129 -12.71 -11.18 -10.44
C TYR A 129 -14.16 -11.28 -10.90
N VAL A 130 -14.94 -12.17 -10.28
CA VAL A 130 -16.38 -12.27 -10.52
C VAL A 130 -17.09 -11.89 -9.21
N ASP A 131 -17.96 -10.88 -9.26
CA ASP A 131 -18.69 -10.43 -8.07
C ASP A 131 -19.82 -11.40 -7.67
N ASP A 132 -20.39 -11.20 -6.48
CA ASP A 132 -21.46 -12.05 -5.94
C ASP A 132 -22.73 -12.07 -6.82
N ARG A 133 -22.86 -11.16 -7.80
CA ARG A 133 -23.95 -11.12 -8.78
C ARG A 133 -23.59 -11.79 -10.11
N GLY A 134 -22.39 -12.39 -10.20
CA GLY A 134 -21.89 -13.05 -11.40
C GLY A 134 -21.36 -12.09 -12.47
N VAL A 135 -21.15 -10.81 -12.14
CA VAL A 135 -20.59 -9.83 -13.08
C VAL A 135 -19.07 -10.02 -13.14
N PRO A 136 -18.47 -10.25 -14.32
CA PRO A 136 -17.03 -10.27 -14.46
C PRO A 136 -16.46 -8.86 -14.39
N TRP A 137 -15.36 -8.71 -13.66
CA TRP A 137 -14.60 -7.49 -13.49
C TRP A 137 -13.13 -7.74 -13.80
N THR A 138 -12.45 -6.68 -14.18
CA THR A 138 -11.00 -6.61 -14.13
C THR A 138 -10.56 -5.45 -13.25
N ALA A 139 -9.46 -5.63 -12.54
CA ALA A 139 -8.68 -4.51 -12.02
C ALA A 139 -7.31 -4.51 -12.67
N TYR A 140 -6.72 -3.33 -12.84
CA TYR A 140 -5.40 -3.15 -13.45
C TYR A 140 -4.73 -1.92 -12.85
N CYS A 141 -3.43 -1.77 -13.07
CA CYS A 141 -2.68 -0.60 -12.66
C CYS A 141 -2.60 0.44 -13.78
N HIS A 142 -2.91 1.71 -13.51
CA HIS A 142 -2.51 2.83 -14.37
C HIS A 142 -1.06 3.20 -14.03
N GLU A 143 -0.16 2.94 -14.97
CA GLU A 143 1.27 2.89 -14.74
C GLU A 143 1.82 4.24 -14.25
N TRP A 144 2.44 4.21 -13.06
CA TRP A 144 3.08 5.33 -12.38
C TRP A 144 4.15 6.04 -13.24
N THR A 145 4.71 5.36 -14.24
CA THR A 145 5.66 5.96 -15.19
C THR A 145 4.99 7.00 -16.10
N GLN A 146 3.68 6.87 -16.33
CA GLN A 146 2.88 7.84 -17.08
C GLN A 146 2.27 8.92 -16.18
N ILE A 147 1.72 8.55 -15.01
CA ILE A 147 0.90 9.46 -14.18
C ILE A 147 1.57 9.91 -12.86
N GLY A 148 2.78 9.46 -12.57
CA GLY A 148 3.45 9.71 -11.30
C GLY A 148 2.85 8.85 -10.18
N ASN A 149 1.69 9.23 -9.66
CA ASN A 149 1.02 8.49 -8.61
C ASN A 149 0.19 7.35 -9.22
N GLY A 150 0.76 6.14 -9.26
CA GLY A 150 0.10 4.95 -9.80
C GLY A 150 -1.25 4.67 -9.14
N THR A 151 -2.19 4.18 -9.93
CA THR A 151 -3.53 3.84 -9.46
C THR A 151 -3.87 2.38 -9.73
N ILE A 152 -4.75 1.81 -8.91
CA ILE A 152 -5.47 0.59 -9.24
C ILE A 152 -6.89 0.99 -9.61
N ASP A 153 -7.28 0.63 -10.83
CA ASP A 153 -8.56 0.96 -11.43
C ASP A 153 -9.35 -0.32 -11.70
N VAL A 154 -10.67 -0.27 -11.57
CA VAL A 154 -11.56 -1.41 -11.84
C VAL A 154 -12.60 -1.08 -12.89
N MET A 155 -12.95 -2.05 -13.72
CA MET A 155 -14.05 -1.92 -14.68
C MET A 155 -14.74 -3.27 -14.93
N PRO A 156 -16.05 -3.27 -15.23
CA PRO A 156 -16.73 -4.51 -15.58
C PRO A 156 -16.29 -4.95 -16.98
N LEU A 157 -16.31 -6.26 -17.21
CA LEU A 157 -16.13 -6.88 -18.52
C LEU A 157 -17.49 -7.35 -19.06
N THR A 158 -17.58 -7.58 -20.37
CA THR A 158 -18.74 -8.28 -20.92
C THR A 158 -18.78 -9.73 -20.41
N PRO A 159 -19.98 -10.36 -20.32
CA PRO A 159 -20.08 -11.75 -19.85
C PRO A 159 -19.33 -12.80 -20.68
N ASP A 160 -18.90 -12.46 -21.89
CA ASP A 160 -18.07 -13.29 -22.77
C ASP A 160 -16.59 -12.92 -22.71
N LEU A 161 -16.20 -11.95 -21.87
CA LEU A 161 -14.84 -11.43 -21.68
C LEU A 161 -14.19 -10.82 -22.93
N THR A 162 -14.96 -10.49 -23.97
CA THR A 162 -14.40 -9.97 -25.23
C THR A 162 -13.97 -8.50 -25.15
N ARG A 163 -14.58 -7.71 -24.25
CA ARG A 163 -14.32 -6.27 -24.11
C ARG A 163 -14.76 -5.70 -22.75
N PRO A 164 -14.35 -4.48 -22.39
CA PRO A 164 -14.90 -3.73 -21.26
C PRO A 164 -16.40 -3.45 -21.43
N ALA A 165 -17.13 -3.44 -20.31
CA ALA A 165 -18.56 -3.16 -20.23
C ALA A 165 -18.88 -1.84 -19.52
N GLY A 166 -17.89 -0.98 -19.30
CA GLY A 166 -18.06 0.33 -18.67
C GLY A 166 -16.73 1.07 -18.52
N GLU A 167 -16.81 2.30 -18.02
CA GLU A 167 -15.63 3.13 -17.73
C GLU A 167 -14.90 2.67 -16.47
N PRO A 168 -13.58 2.87 -16.39
CA PRO A 168 -12.80 2.54 -15.20
C PRO A 168 -13.10 3.46 -14.02
N LYS A 169 -13.04 2.89 -12.83
CA LYS A 169 -13.10 3.61 -11.56
C LYS A 169 -11.83 3.35 -10.76
N THR A 170 -11.09 4.41 -10.42
CA THR A 170 -9.97 4.33 -9.48
C THR A 170 -10.46 3.94 -8.08
N ILE A 171 -9.89 2.88 -7.54
CA ILE A 171 -10.19 2.40 -6.17
C ILE A 171 -9.03 2.61 -5.19
N LEU A 172 -7.82 2.85 -5.71
CA LEU A 172 -6.62 3.08 -4.92
C LEU A 172 -5.64 3.97 -5.67
N ARG A 173 -4.95 4.86 -4.96
CA ARG A 173 -3.76 5.57 -5.43
C ARG A 173 -2.63 5.32 -4.45
N ALA A 174 -1.45 4.95 -4.92
CA ALA A 174 -0.37 4.56 -4.02
C ALA A 174 0.08 5.71 -3.10
N GLY A 175 0.14 6.94 -3.61
CA GLY A 175 0.53 8.13 -2.83
C GLY A 175 -0.46 8.55 -1.75
N ASP A 176 -1.68 7.99 -1.73
CA ASP A 176 -2.65 8.21 -0.65
C ASP A 176 -2.37 7.26 0.54
N VAL A 177 -1.45 6.30 0.37
CA VAL A 177 -1.12 5.28 1.37
C VAL A 177 0.09 5.73 2.19
N PRO A 178 -0.01 5.90 3.53
CA PRO A 178 1.03 6.54 4.33
C PRO A 178 2.41 5.87 4.30
N TRP A 179 2.45 4.56 4.10
CA TRP A 179 3.71 3.80 4.06
C TRP A 179 4.32 3.74 2.66
N ALA A 180 3.63 4.16 1.60
CA ALA A 180 4.13 4.06 0.24
C ALA A 180 5.29 5.04 0.01
N TYR A 181 6.33 4.55 -0.65
CA TYR A 181 7.51 5.33 -0.97
C TYR A 181 7.51 5.79 -2.42
N SER A 182 7.90 7.04 -2.62
CA SER A 182 8.08 7.60 -3.95
C SER A 182 9.47 7.27 -4.47
N LEU A 183 9.56 6.47 -5.53
CA LEU A 183 10.83 6.17 -6.20
C LEU A 183 11.49 7.42 -6.81
N ASN A 184 10.68 8.47 -7.06
CA ASN A 184 11.16 9.78 -7.46
C ASN A 184 10.25 10.84 -6.86
N ALA A 185 10.69 11.42 -5.73
CA ALA A 185 9.93 12.43 -4.99
C ALA A 185 9.57 13.66 -5.84
N VAL A 186 10.46 14.10 -6.75
CA VAL A 186 10.21 15.27 -7.63
C VAL A 186 9.07 15.01 -8.60
N ARG A 187 8.95 13.77 -9.09
CA ARG A 187 7.91 13.36 -10.04
C ARG A 187 6.69 12.74 -9.36
N GLY A 188 6.69 12.61 -8.04
CA GLY A 188 5.64 11.95 -7.28
C GLY A 188 5.41 10.50 -7.74
N GLN A 189 6.48 9.76 -8.02
CA GLN A 189 6.40 8.42 -8.62
C GLN A 189 6.14 7.33 -7.57
N PHE A 190 4.87 6.99 -7.35
CA PHE A 190 4.44 5.93 -6.43
C PHE A 190 3.92 4.73 -7.21
N VAL A 191 4.46 3.55 -6.93
CA VAL A 191 4.17 2.32 -7.69
C VAL A 191 2.88 1.67 -7.21
N THR A 192 2.09 1.15 -8.14
CA THR A 192 1.01 0.19 -7.91
C THR A 192 1.23 -1.00 -8.83
N ASP A 193 1.35 -2.19 -8.27
CA ASP A 193 1.54 -3.45 -9.02
C ASP A 193 0.68 -4.58 -8.45
N GLY A 194 0.44 -5.60 -9.27
CA GLY A 194 -0.11 -6.91 -8.88
C GLY A 194 -1.38 -6.88 -8.01
N PRO A 195 -2.47 -6.19 -8.42
CA PRO A 195 -3.74 -6.31 -7.73
C PRO A 195 -4.24 -7.76 -7.81
N PHE A 196 -4.68 -8.35 -6.71
CA PHE A 196 -5.32 -9.67 -6.71
C PHE A 196 -6.45 -9.71 -5.67
N PHE A 197 -7.63 -10.20 -6.06
CA PHE A 197 -8.79 -10.22 -5.17
C PHE A 197 -9.05 -11.60 -4.56
N ARG A 198 -9.35 -11.60 -3.27
CA ARG A 198 -9.77 -12.79 -2.52
C ARG A 198 -10.98 -12.46 -1.66
N LYS A 199 -12.08 -13.18 -1.86
CA LYS A 199 -13.27 -13.09 -0.98
C LYS A 199 -12.96 -13.83 0.33
N GLY A 200 -13.21 -13.15 1.44
CA GLY A 200 -13.10 -13.73 2.78
C GLY A 200 -14.31 -14.57 3.15
N LYS A 201 -14.13 -15.49 4.10
CA LYS A 201 -15.22 -16.28 4.70
C LYS A 201 -16.22 -15.40 5.45
N ASN A 202 -15.79 -14.23 5.89
CA ASN A 202 -16.62 -13.20 6.54
C ASN A 202 -17.40 -12.31 5.55
N GLY A 203 -17.32 -12.58 4.24
CA GLY A 203 -18.00 -11.81 3.19
C GLY A 203 -17.28 -10.52 2.76
N LYS A 204 -16.21 -10.12 3.46
CA LYS A 204 -15.34 -9.00 3.05
C LYS A 204 -14.56 -9.38 1.79
N LEU A 205 -14.15 -8.37 1.03
CA LEU A 205 -13.28 -8.55 -0.13
C LEU A 205 -11.90 -8.00 0.19
N TYR A 206 -10.88 -8.82 -0.02
CA TYR A 206 -9.49 -8.46 0.19
C TYR A 206 -8.81 -8.23 -1.16
N MET A 207 -8.00 -7.19 -1.24
CA MET A 207 -7.15 -6.89 -2.39
C MET A 207 -5.70 -6.93 -1.95
N LEU A 208 -4.97 -7.92 -2.44
CA LEU A 208 -3.52 -7.93 -2.43
C LEU A 208 -3.03 -6.94 -3.48
N TRP A 209 -1.97 -6.21 -3.18
CA TRP A 209 -1.28 -5.34 -4.14
C TRP A 209 0.13 -5.04 -3.64
N SER A 210 1.00 -4.57 -4.53
CA SER A 210 2.39 -4.30 -4.23
C SER A 210 2.82 -2.88 -4.55
N SER A 211 3.80 -2.41 -3.77
CA SER A 211 4.45 -1.12 -3.92
C SER A 211 5.80 -1.15 -3.19
N PHE A 212 6.48 0.00 -3.13
CA PHE A 212 7.69 0.19 -2.34
C PHE A 212 7.32 0.86 -1.02
N ARG A 213 7.84 0.38 0.10
CA ARG A 213 7.59 1.01 1.42
C ARG A 213 8.63 2.06 1.76
N ALA A 214 8.25 3.04 2.56
CA ALA A 214 9.21 3.96 3.17
C ALA A 214 10.11 3.21 4.18
N GLY A 215 11.33 3.70 4.38
CA GLY A 215 12.32 3.12 5.30
C GLY A 215 13.60 2.66 4.59
N PRO A 216 14.66 2.29 5.34
CA PRO A 216 16.06 2.37 4.87
C PRO A 216 16.45 1.49 3.69
N GLN A 217 15.62 0.50 3.36
CA GLN A 217 15.87 -0.38 2.23
C GLN A 217 14.85 -0.21 1.09
N HIS A 218 13.84 0.64 1.29
CA HIS A 218 12.71 0.84 0.38
C HIS A 218 12.19 -0.47 -0.22
N PHE A 219 11.99 -1.51 0.59
CA PHE A 219 11.66 -2.83 0.05
C PHE A 219 10.37 -2.82 -0.75
N TYR A 220 10.35 -3.66 -1.79
CA TYR A 220 9.10 -4.04 -2.45
C TYR A 220 8.31 -4.93 -1.49
N VAL A 221 7.02 -4.64 -1.32
CA VAL A 221 6.20 -5.28 -0.29
C VAL A 221 4.89 -5.83 -0.86
N GLN A 222 4.36 -6.85 -0.19
CA GLN A 222 3.01 -7.36 -0.38
C GLN A 222 2.08 -6.73 0.65
N ALA A 223 1.25 -5.79 0.18
CA ALA A 223 0.24 -5.12 1.00
C ALA A 223 -1.14 -5.75 0.83
N LEU A 224 -2.04 -5.35 1.72
CA LEU A 224 -3.45 -5.75 1.73
C LEU A 224 -4.35 -4.53 1.91
N ALA A 225 -5.42 -4.46 1.13
CA ALA A 225 -6.55 -3.57 1.35
C ALA A 225 -7.84 -4.39 1.54
N VAL A 226 -8.79 -3.84 2.30
CA VAL A 226 -10.02 -4.49 2.72
C VAL A 226 -11.21 -3.65 2.29
N SER A 227 -12.18 -4.28 1.64
CA SER A 227 -13.51 -3.75 1.41
C SER A 227 -14.47 -4.48 2.34
N ASP A 228 -14.85 -3.81 3.44
CA ASP A 228 -15.77 -4.38 4.43
C ASP A 228 -17.17 -4.63 3.86
N SER A 229 -17.54 -3.93 2.78
CA SER A 229 -18.81 -4.15 2.06
C SER A 229 -18.79 -5.43 1.20
N GLY A 230 -17.60 -5.99 0.96
CA GLY A 230 -17.41 -7.08 0.01
C GLY A 230 -17.50 -6.65 -1.45
N SER A 231 -17.66 -5.35 -1.73
CA SER A 231 -17.74 -4.81 -3.10
C SER A 231 -16.36 -4.47 -3.65
N ILE A 232 -16.11 -4.84 -4.91
CA ILE A 232 -14.91 -4.42 -5.65
C ILE A 232 -14.79 -2.89 -5.78
N LEU A 233 -15.90 -2.17 -5.72
CA LEU A 233 -15.95 -0.71 -5.80
C LEU A 233 -15.59 0.00 -4.48
N GLY A 234 -15.33 -0.78 -3.41
CA GLY A 234 -14.99 -0.28 -2.08
C GLY A 234 -16.20 0.03 -1.18
N PRO A 235 -16.05 0.91 -0.18
CA PRO A 235 -14.82 1.64 0.15
C PRO A 235 -13.68 0.71 0.54
N TRP A 236 -12.44 1.14 0.27
CA TRP A 236 -11.24 0.38 0.59
C TRP A 236 -10.50 1.03 1.76
N ARG A 237 -10.15 0.24 2.77
CA ARG A 237 -9.19 0.61 3.82
C ARG A 237 -7.95 -0.24 3.71
N HIS A 238 -6.79 0.32 4.05
CA HIS A 238 -5.57 -0.47 4.12
C HIS A 238 -5.52 -1.30 5.39
N ALA A 239 -5.05 -2.54 5.28
CA ALA A 239 -4.67 -3.30 6.45
C ALA A 239 -3.47 -2.61 7.11
N ASP A 240 -3.41 -2.68 8.44
CA ASP A 240 -2.33 -2.05 9.22
C ASP A 240 -0.98 -2.81 9.08
N ARG A 241 -0.97 -3.94 8.37
CA ARG A 241 0.18 -4.83 8.22
C ARG A 241 0.37 -5.26 6.77
N PHE A 242 1.63 -5.36 6.37
CA PHE A 242 2.02 -6.09 5.17
C PHE A 242 1.82 -7.59 5.38
N ILE A 243 1.45 -8.30 4.32
CA ILE A 243 1.47 -9.77 4.33
C ILE A 243 2.93 -10.25 4.21
N TYR A 244 3.74 -9.54 3.42
CA TYR A 244 5.16 -9.82 3.24
C TYR A 244 5.94 -8.51 3.06
N ASP A 245 7.06 -8.35 3.75
CA ASP A 245 7.81 -7.10 3.77
C ASP A 245 9.34 -7.28 3.68
N GLU A 246 9.80 -8.44 3.20
CA GLU A 246 11.22 -8.78 3.02
C GLU A 246 11.62 -8.75 1.52
N ASP A 247 11.37 -7.62 0.86
CA ASP A 247 11.69 -7.36 -0.55
C ASP A 247 11.05 -8.34 -1.54
N GLY A 248 9.73 -8.47 -1.48
CA GLY A 248 8.96 -9.33 -2.36
C GLY A 248 7.49 -8.92 -2.44
N GLY A 249 6.84 -9.30 -3.53
CA GLY A 249 5.49 -8.86 -3.83
C GLY A 249 4.98 -9.47 -5.12
N HIS A 250 3.96 -8.84 -5.70
CA HIS A 250 3.18 -9.36 -6.83
C HIS A 250 2.68 -10.78 -6.53
N GLY A 251 2.01 -10.91 -5.39
CA GLY A 251 1.56 -12.18 -4.87
C GLY A 251 0.06 -12.40 -5.01
N MET A 252 -0.31 -13.67 -5.07
CA MET A 252 -1.70 -14.14 -5.11
C MET A 252 -1.93 -15.23 -4.07
N ILE A 253 -3.18 -15.36 -3.62
CA ILE A 253 -3.60 -16.39 -2.66
C ILE A 253 -4.48 -17.42 -3.35
N PHE A 254 -4.15 -18.69 -3.18
CA PHE A 254 -4.92 -19.83 -3.69
C PHE A 254 -5.11 -20.90 -2.62
N ASP A 255 -6.07 -21.80 -2.83
CA ASP A 255 -6.29 -22.96 -1.97
C ASP A 255 -5.61 -24.19 -2.57
N GLY A 256 -4.85 -24.90 -1.73
CA GLY A 256 -4.23 -26.17 -2.08
C GLY A 256 -5.20 -27.35 -1.98
N PHE A 257 -4.86 -28.45 -2.65
CA PHE A 257 -5.59 -29.72 -2.55
C PHE A 257 -5.48 -30.38 -1.17
N ASP A 258 -4.57 -29.92 -0.31
CA ASP A 258 -4.40 -30.36 1.06
C ASP A 258 -5.30 -29.61 2.08
N GLY A 259 -6.14 -28.68 1.59
CA GLY A 259 -7.06 -27.89 2.39
C GLY A 259 -6.44 -26.65 3.04
N ASN A 260 -5.16 -26.37 2.79
CA ASN A 260 -4.49 -25.15 3.24
C ASN A 260 -4.58 -24.04 2.18
N SER A 261 -4.53 -22.78 2.61
CA SER A 261 -4.36 -21.63 1.71
C SER A 261 -2.89 -21.22 1.65
N TYR A 262 -2.45 -20.77 0.47
CA TYR A 262 -1.08 -20.39 0.21
C TYR A 262 -1.00 -19.02 -0.46
N LEU A 263 -0.01 -18.23 -0.06
CA LEU A 263 0.48 -17.07 -0.77
C LEU A 263 1.67 -17.49 -1.62
N ILE A 264 1.64 -17.19 -2.90
CA ILE A 264 2.83 -17.22 -3.75
C ILE A 264 3.18 -15.80 -4.20
N LEU A 265 4.45 -15.45 -4.17
CA LEU A 265 5.02 -14.15 -4.60
C LEU A 265 6.46 -14.35 -5.06
N HIS A 266 7.10 -13.36 -5.69
CA HIS A 266 8.55 -13.42 -5.93
C HIS A 266 9.36 -12.63 -4.91
N THR A 267 10.56 -13.13 -4.59
CA THR A 267 11.56 -12.43 -3.75
C THR A 267 12.97 -12.99 -4.07
N THR A 268 14.05 -12.22 -3.93
CA THR A 268 14.05 -10.75 -3.67
C THR A 268 13.60 -9.98 -4.91
N ASN A 269 13.33 -8.68 -4.82
CA ASN A 269 12.94 -7.84 -5.96
C ASN A 269 14.16 -7.33 -6.74
N VAL A 270 15.23 -8.13 -6.81
CA VAL A 270 16.51 -7.77 -7.41
C VAL A 270 16.78 -8.63 -8.62
N ASN A 271 16.91 -8.03 -9.80
CA ASN A 271 17.23 -8.76 -11.02
C ASN A 271 18.67 -9.31 -11.01
N PRO A 272 18.93 -10.57 -11.41
CA PRO A 272 18.01 -11.62 -11.87
C PRO A 272 17.67 -12.67 -10.78
N ASN A 273 17.76 -12.28 -9.51
CA ASN A 273 17.69 -13.16 -8.35
C ASN A 273 16.26 -13.50 -7.93
N GLU A 274 15.25 -12.97 -8.62
CA GLU A 274 13.86 -13.19 -8.28
C GLU A 274 13.49 -14.67 -8.39
N ARG A 275 12.85 -15.21 -7.35
CA ARG A 275 12.30 -16.57 -7.32
C ARG A 275 10.90 -16.57 -6.75
N PRO A 276 10.00 -17.42 -7.24
CA PRO A 276 8.77 -17.70 -6.53
C PRO A 276 9.08 -18.26 -5.14
N ARG A 277 8.34 -17.78 -4.15
CA ARG A 277 8.29 -18.32 -2.80
C ARG A 277 6.85 -18.61 -2.45
N LEU A 278 6.65 -19.75 -1.82
CA LEU A 278 5.36 -20.22 -1.36
C LEU A 278 5.32 -20.15 0.16
N PHE A 279 4.27 -19.53 0.68
CA PHE A 279 4.03 -19.39 2.11
C PHE A 279 2.65 -19.92 2.43
N LYS A 280 2.54 -20.75 3.46
CA LYS A 280 1.23 -21.10 4.01
C LYS A 280 0.65 -19.87 4.71
N VAL A 281 -0.63 -19.58 4.46
CA VAL A 281 -1.32 -18.44 5.07
C VAL A 281 -2.59 -18.86 5.78
N ARG A 282 -2.95 -18.10 6.81
CA ARG A 282 -4.23 -18.21 7.51
C ARG A 282 -5.03 -16.93 7.32
N GLU A 283 -6.34 -17.09 7.17
CA GLU A 283 -7.28 -15.95 7.19
C GLU A 283 -7.45 -15.45 8.63
N THR A 284 -7.58 -14.13 8.78
CA THR A 284 -7.89 -13.42 10.03
C THR A 284 -9.12 -12.54 9.82
N ASP A 285 -9.64 -11.92 10.88
CA ASP A 285 -10.82 -11.03 10.79
C ASP A 285 -10.59 -9.80 9.87
N ASP A 286 -9.32 -9.45 9.65
CA ASP A 286 -8.89 -8.28 8.89
C ASP A 286 -8.00 -8.62 7.69
N GLY A 287 -7.86 -9.89 7.31
CA GLY A 287 -7.05 -10.25 6.15
C GLY A 287 -6.44 -11.65 6.17
N PHE A 288 -5.16 -11.71 5.81
CA PHE A 288 -4.35 -12.93 5.75
C PHE A 288 -2.98 -12.69 6.38
N GLU A 289 -2.45 -13.71 7.03
CA GLU A 289 -1.11 -13.70 7.63
C GLU A 289 -0.34 -14.99 7.27
N ILE A 290 0.97 -14.89 7.09
CA ILE A 290 1.84 -16.06 6.87
C ILE A 290 1.98 -16.87 8.17
N GLU A 291 1.74 -18.17 8.09
CA GLU A 291 1.91 -19.09 9.23
C GLU A 291 3.39 -19.27 9.59
N GLY A 292 3.70 -19.28 10.89
CA GLY A 292 5.04 -19.58 11.39
C GLY A 292 6.09 -18.50 11.08
N HIS A 293 5.72 -17.43 10.38
CA HIS A 293 6.57 -16.25 10.22
C HIS A 293 6.54 -15.44 11.53
N SER A 294 7.28 -15.93 12.52
CA SER A 294 7.51 -15.22 13.78
C SER A 294 8.39 -14.01 13.50
N ARG A 295 7.78 -12.84 13.54
CA ARG A 295 8.47 -11.55 13.43
C ARG A 295 9.63 -11.55 14.42
N LYS A 296 10.85 -11.28 13.96
CA LYS A 296 11.91 -10.82 14.87
C LYS A 296 11.43 -9.50 15.47
N PRO A 297 11.22 -9.40 16.79
CA PRO A 297 11.09 -8.09 17.42
C PRO A 297 12.40 -7.34 17.15
N GLY A 298 12.38 -6.22 16.45
CA GLY A 298 13.55 -5.34 16.34
C GLY A 298 14.40 -5.38 15.05
N ALA A 299 13.86 -5.74 13.88
CA ALA A 299 14.44 -5.25 12.62
C ALA A 299 13.83 -3.86 12.31
N GLY A 300 14.54 -2.76 12.62
CA GLY A 300 14.02 -1.38 12.56
C GLY A 300 14.05 -0.72 11.15
N PRO A 301 13.53 0.52 11.00
CA PRO A 301 12.64 1.26 11.89
C PRO A 301 11.16 1.00 11.48
N TYR A 302 10.52 0.17 12.30
CA TYR A 302 9.08 0.02 12.56
C TYR A 302 8.09 -0.09 11.38
N PRO A 303 7.55 -1.30 11.11
CA PRO A 303 6.13 -1.45 10.84
C PRO A 303 5.39 -0.92 12.07
N LEU A 304 4.85 0.29 11.93
CA LEU A 304 4.05 1.02 12.91
C LEU A 304 3.07 0.09 13.62
N SER A 305 2.87 0.29 14.93
CA SER A 305 1.72 -0.30 15.62
C SER A 305 0.43 0.20 14.99
N GLN A 306 -0.69 -0.52 15.21
CA GLN A 306 -2.01 -0.10 14.73
C GLN A 306 -2.35 1.32 15.18
N LEU A 307 -2.03 1.68 16.43
CA LEU A 307 -2.25 3.03 16.94
C LEU A 307 -1.36 4.05 16.22
N GLN A 308 -0.07 3.76 16.02
CA GLN A 308 0.84 4.65 15.29
C GLN A 308 0.38 4.86 13.84
N SER A 309 -0.01 3.81 13.12
CA SER A 309 -0.57 3.91 11.76
C SER A 309 -1.84 4.77 11.71
N ARG A 310 -2.74 4.59 12.69
CA ARG A 310 -3.96 5.41 12.80
C ARG A 310 -3.61 6.87 13.06
N ILE A 311 -2.71 7.17 13.99
CA ILE A 311 -2.27 8.54 14.30
C ILE A 311 -1.73 9.22 13.05
N LEU A 312 -0.80 8.59 12.32
CA LEU A 312 -0.23 9.21 11.12
C LEU A 312 -1.25 9.41 10.01
N ARG A 313 -2.18 8.46 9.83
CA ARG A 313 -3.26 8.58 8.84
C ARG A 313 -4.22 9.72 9.19
N GLU A 314 -4.65 9.82 10.44
CA GLU A 314 -5.52 10.92 10.87
C GLU A 314 -4.76 12.26 10.84
N ALA A 315 -3.47 12.29 11.15
CA ALA A 315 -2.64 13.48 11.01
C ALA A 315 -2.55 13.97 9.56
N LYS A 316 -2.36 13.05 8.60
CA LYS A 316 -2.42 13.37 7.17
C LYS A 316 -3.78 13.93 6.79
N TRP A 317 -4.85 13.26 7.20
CA TRP A 317 -6.21 13.71 6.91
C TRP A 317 -6.50 15.11 7.47
N VAL A 318 -6.16 15.36 8.74
CA VAL A 318 -6.40 16.68 9.37
C VAL A 318 -5.59 17.75 8.67
N THR A 319 -4.31 17.51 8.38
CA THR A 319 -3.45 18.50 7.71
C THR A 319 -3.89 18.80 6.27
N ASP A 320 -4.35 17.79 5.52
CA ASP A 320 -4.98 18.02 4.22
C ASP A 320 -6.30 18.78 4.37
N TYR A 321 -7.15 18.40 5.33
CA TYR A 321 -8.44 19.04 5.56
C TYR A 321 -8.29 20.53 5.88
N VAL A 322 -7.40 20.89 6.81
CA VAL A 322 -7.20 22.30 7.18
C VAL A 322 -6.63 23.12 6.03
N ARG A 323 -5.73 22.55 5.23
CA ARG A 323 -5.21 23.18 4.01
C ARG A 323 -6.34 23.42 3.01
N ASP A 324 -7.04 22.36 2.65
CA ASP A 324 -8.03 22.37 1.56
C ASP A 324 -9.26 23.22 1.92
N ASN A 325 -9.52 23.43 3.22
CA ASN A 325 -10.61 24.28 3.72
C ASN A 325 -10.18 25.71 4.12
N ASN A 326 -8.96 26.11 3.79
CA ASN A 326 -8.39 27.46 4.01
C ASN A 326 -8.35 27.89 5.48
N PHE A 327 -7.92 27.01 6.37
CA PHE A 327 -7.69 27.36 7.77
C PHE A 327 -6.51 28.33 7.90
N LYS A 328 -6.53 29.09 8.99
CA LYS A 328 -5.45 30.00 9.38
C LYS A 328 -4.88 29.64 10.74
N TYR A 329 -3.64 30.05 10.96
CA TYR A 329 -3.01 29.95 12.26
C TYR A 329 -3.73 30.83 13.27
N GLY A 330 -4.08 30.26 14.43
CA GLY A 330 -4.63 31.02 15.53
C GLY A 330 -5.35 30.14 16.56
N ASP A 331 -5.79 30.79 17.63
CA ASP A 331 -6.52 30.15 18.72
C ASP A 331 -8.01 30.06 18.39
N ALA A 332 -8.47 28.84 18.10
CA ALA A 332 -9.89 28.57 17.91
C ALA A 332 -10.67 28.79 19.23
N PRO A 333 -11.90 29.33 19.17
CA PRO A 333 -12.74 29.50 20.37
C PRO A 333 -13.24 28.16 20.93
N MET A 334 -13.36 27.15 20.07
CA MET A 334 -13.72 25.77 20.38
C MET A 334 -12.62 24.85 19.87
N ASN A 335 -12.48 23.69 20.50
CA ASN A 335 -11.60 22.63 20.01
C ASN A 335 -12.03 22.26 18.57
N PRO A 336 -11.16 22.41 17.56
CA PRO A 336 -11.52 22.15 16.17
C PRO A 336 -11.85 20.67 15.89
N ALA A 337 -11.48 19.77 16.81
CA ALA A 337 -11.97 18.39 16.80
C ALA A 337 -13.50 18.29 16.89
N ILE A 338 -14.13 19.25 17.58
CA ILE A 338 -15.56 19.29 17.90
C ILE A 338 -16.28 20.30 17.02
N ASP A 339 -15.75 21.52 16.91
CA ASP A 339 -16.28 22.61 16.09
C ASP A 339 -15.12 23.37 15.44
N HIS A 340 -15.06 23.27 14.11
CA HIS A 340 -14.02 23.86 13.29
C HIS A 340 -14.54 24.96 12.34
N ASP A 341 -15.73 25.51 12.58
CA ASP A 341 -16.31 26.59 11.76
C ASP A 341 -15.49 27.88 11.83
N ALA A 342 -14.76 28.09 12.94
CA ALA A 342 -13.86 29.22 13.10
C ALA A 342 -12.69 29.21 12.09
N LYS A 343 -12.38 28.04 11.51
CA LYS A 343 -11.26 27.84 10.57
C LYS A 343 -9.91 28.32 11.11
N LEU A 344 -9.70 28.13 12.41
CA LEU A 344 -8.45 28.43 13.11
C LEU A 344 -7.84 27.14 13.64
N VAL A 345 -6.52 27.00 13.51
CA VAL A 345 -5.77 25.85 14.03
C VAL A 345 -4.37 26.29 14.44
N SER A 346 -3.84 25.72 15.51
CA SER A 346 -2.44 25.85 15.94
C SER A 346 -1.79 24.45 16.00
N CYS A 347 -0.53 24.38 16.40
CA CYS A 347 0.16 23.10 16.51
C CYS A 347 -0.40 22.20 17.61
N ASP A 348 -0.80 22.74 18.77
CA ASP A 348 -1.48 21.99 19.82
C ASP A 348 -2.90 21.55 19.41
N ARG A 349 -3.68 22.44 18.76
CA ARG A 349 -5.01 22.10 18.21
C ARG A 349 -4.96 20.98 17.18
N LEU A 350 -3.90 20.93 16.37
CA LEU A 350 -3.67 19.83 15.44
C LEU A 350 -3.53 18.51 16.20
N VAL A 351 -2.68 18.47 17.24
CA VAL A 351 -2.49 17.26 18.06
C VAL A 351 -3.81 16.85 18.72
N ASP A 352 -4.53 17.81 19.30
CA ASP A 352 -5.86 17.63 19.91
C ASP A 352 -6.83 16.96 18.93
N TRP A 353 -6.96 17.52 17.72
CA TRP A 353 -7.83 17.00 16.67
C TRP A 353 -7.44 15.58 16.23
N VAL A 354 -6.15 15.31 16.03
CA VAL A 354 -5.69 13.97 15.66
C VAL A 354 -6.00 12.98 16.76
N MET A 355 -5.73 13.32 18.03
CA MET A 355 -5.99 12.45 19.18
C MET A 355 -7.48 12.14 19.34
N TYR A 356 -8.35 13.14 19.15
CA TYR A 356 -9.80 12.97 19.08
C TYR A 356 -10.23 11.93 18.04
N ARG A 357 -9.69 12.05 16.83
CA ARG A 357 -10.03 11.13 15.72
C ARG A 357 -9.52 9.71 15.91
N VAL A 358 -8.46 9.51 16.71
CA VAL A 358 -7.98 8.16 17.02
C VAL A 358 -8.64 7.54 18.27
N GLY A 359 -9.48 8.30 18.99
CA GLY A 359 -10.39 7.77 20.01
C GLY A 359 -10.17 8.31 21.42
N PHE A 360 -9.17 9.16 21.65
CA PHE A 360 -9.04 9.89 22.91
C PHE A 360 -9.98 11.10 22.81
N THR A 361 -11.13 11.11 23.48
CA THR A 361 -12.20 12.12 23.24
C THR A 361 -12.52 12.98 24.46
N ASP A 362 -11.69 12.91 25.50
CA ASP A 362 -11.87 13.56 26.79
C ASP A 362 -11.18 14.95 26.88
N GLN A 363 -10.76 15.50 25.73
CA GLN A 363 -10.14 16.81 25.68
C GLN A 363 -11.14 17.94 25.97
N VAL A 364 -10.63 19.05 26.48
CA VAL A 364 -11.43 20.24 26.80
C VAL A 364 -12.10 20.83 25.55
N GLU A 365 -13.40 21.13 25.64
CA GLU A 365 -14.16 21.61 24.47
C GLU A 365 -13.90 23.08 24.14
N ARG A 366 -13.81 23.93 25.15
CA ARG A 366 -13.58 25.37 24.96
C ARG A 366 -12.11 25.63 24.77
N GLN A 367 -11.79 26.30 23.67
CA GLN A 367 -10.45 26.61 23.20
C GLN A 367 -9.62 25.36 22.90
N GLY A 368 -9.66 24.29 23.70
CA GLY A 368 -8.91 23.03 23.57
C GLY A 368 -7.63 23.00 24.42
N MET A 369 -6.79 21.96 24.26
CA MET A 369 -5.48 21.82 24.93
C MET A 369 -4.38 22.72 24.34
N VAL A 370 -3.49 23.29 25.16
CA VAL A 370 -2.39 24.17 24.72
C VAL A 370 -1.03 23.51 24.99
N VAL A 371 0.01 23.92 24.25
CA VAL A 371 1.38 23.39 24.43
C VAL A 371 1.88 23.50 25.88
N TYR A 372 1.50 24.57 26.57
CA TYR A 372 1.79 24.76 27.98
C TYR A 372 0.66 25.55 28.68
N HIS A 373 0.19 25.06 29.82
CA HIS A 373 -0.67 25.80 30.73
C HIS A 373 -0.19 25.69 32.18
N ALA A 374 0.10 26.84 32.81
CA ALA A 374 0.82 26.88 34.09
C ALA A 374 0.07 26.24 35.27
N THR A 375 -1.26 26.17 35.23
CA THR A 375 -2.09 25.81 36.40
C THR A 375 -3.14 24.73 36.15
N GLU A 376 -3.42 24.37 34.90
CA GLU A 376 -4.55 23.50 34.55
C GLU A 376 -4.05 22.32 33.74
N LYS A 377 -3.76 21.20 34.43
CA LYS A 377 -3.17 20.01 33.80
C LYS A 377 -4.00 19.40 32.67
N ALA A 378 -5.33 19.47 32.76
CA ALA A 378 -6.22 18.95 31.71
C ALA A 378 -6.18 19.79 30.42
N ARG A 379 -5.70 21.04 30.53
CA ARG A 379 -5.55 21.96 29.40
C ARG A 379 -4.10 22.05 28.92
N ASP A 380 -3.15 21.71 29.77
CA ASP A 380 -1.74 21.53 29.44
C ASP A 380 -1.54 20.23 28.66
N LEU A 381 -1.10 20.28 27.41
CA LEU A 381 -0.97 19.09 26.56
C LEU A 381 -0.03 18.03 27.15
N PRO A 382 1.16 18.35 27.71
CA PRO A 382 1.97 17.39 28.46
C PRO A 382 1.21 16.78 29.65
N GLY A 383 0.56 17.61 30.46
CA GLY A 383 -0.25 17.17 31.60
C GLY A 383 -1.40 16.24 31.20
N TRP A 384 -2.06 16.50 30.08
CA TRP A 384 -3.09 15.60 29.53
C TRP A 384 -2.49 14.28 29.05
N CYS A 385 -1.33 14.30 28.37
CA CYS A 385 -0.64 13.06 27.97
C CYS A 385 -0.31 12.19 29.19
N GLU A 386 0.10 12.79 30.31
CA GLU A 386 0.31 12.06 31.57
C GLU A 386 -0.97 11.43 32.11
N LEU A 387 -2.10 12.15 32.04
CA LEU A 387 -3.41 11.65 32.48
C LEU A 387 -3.89 10.47 31.63
N GLN A 388 -3.60 10.48 30.33
CA GLN A 388 -3.85 9.35 29.42
C GLN A 388 -2.92 8.15 29.64
N GLY A 389 -1.89 8.30 30.50
CA GLY A 389 -0.90 7.26 30.74
C GLY A 389 0.11 7.09 29.60
N PHE A 390 0.27 8.09 28.73
CA PHE A 390 1.21 8.01 27.61
C PHE A 390 2.66 7.88 28.10
N ALA A 391 3.45 7.10 27.38
CA ALA A 391 4.83 6.86 27.76
C ALA A 391 5.68 8.09 27.43
N ARG A 392 6.32 8.67 28.45
CA ARG A 392 7.24 9.80 28.29
C ARG A 392 8.56 9.35 27.68
N ILE A 393 9.03 10.07 26.67
CA ILE A 393 10.28 9.83 25.95
C ILE A 393 11.20 11.03 26.17
N GLU A 394 12.35 10.81 26.82
CA GLU A 394 13.33 11.87 27.11
C GLU A 394 14.55 11.83 26.18
N ASP A 395 14.70 10.74 25.44
CA ASP A 395 15.78 10.54 24.48
C ASP A 395 15.23 10.68 23.07
N VAL A 396 15.71 11.69 22.36
CA VAL A 396 15.35 12.00 20.97
C VAL A 396 15.65 10.85 20.01
N ASP A 397 16.66 10.02 20.31
CA ASP A 397 17.02 8.87 19.48
C ASP A 397 16.05 7.70 19.64
N ARG A 398 15.14 7.79 20.63
CA ARG A 398 14.07 6.82 20.88
C ARG A 398 12.72 7.22 20.29
N LEU A 399 12.65 8.33 19.55
CA LEU A 399 11.42 8.76 18.89
C LEU A 399 10.93 7.73 17.88
N GLU A 400 9.62 7.50 17.88
CA GLU A 400 8.94 6.65 16.92
C GLU A 400 7.80 7.42 16.25
N PRO A 401 7.44 7.09 15.00
CA PRO A 401 6.34 7.76 14.34
C PRO A 401 5.04 7.62 15.16
N GLY A 402 4.30 8.72 15.29
CA GLY A 402 3.12 8.85 16.15
C GLY A 402 3.40 9.53 17.49
N ASP A 403 4.67 9.70 17.89
CA ASP A 403 5.03 10.42 19.11
C ASP A 403 4.64 11.92 19.01
N ILE A 404 4.10 12.46 20.11
CA ILE A 404 3.80 13.87 20.29
C ILE A 404 5.07 14.54 20.83
N VAL A 405 5.74 15.33 19.99
CA VAL A 405 7.06 15.90 20.30
C VAL A 405 6.93 17.32 20.81
N PHE A 406 7.72 17.68 21.82
CA PHE A 406 7.77 18.99 22.42
C PHE A 406 9.17 19.60 22.29
N VAL A 407 9.23 20.81 21.74
CA VAL A 407 10.47 21.52 21.40
C VAL A 407 10.42 22.99 21.82
N ARG A 408 11.56 23.68 21.65
CA ARG A 408 11.75 25.12 21.92
C ARG A 408 11.49 25.45 23.39
N PRO A 409 12.48 25.23 24.28
CA PRO A 409 12.31 25.50 25.71
C PRO A 409 12.16 27.00 25.97
N GLY A 410 11.05 27.37 26.60
CA GLY A 410 10.85 28.65 27.26
C GLY A 410 11.12 28.54 28.76
N THR A 411 11.30 29.67 29.44
CA THR A 411 11.45 29.71 30.91
C THR A 411 10.46 30.70 31.49
N SER A 412 9.69 30.27 32.48
CA SER A 412 8.73 31.14 33.18
C SER A 412 9.47 32.09 34.12
N SER A 413 8.78 33.13 34.61
CA SER A 413 9.33 34.03 35.64
C SER A 413 9.70 33.31 36.95
N ALA A 414 9.16 32.11 37.18
CA ALA A 414 9.48 31.24 38.31
C ALA A 414 10.61 30.24 38.02
N GLY A 415 11.26 30.31 36.85
CA GLY A 415 12.37 29.43 36.47
C GLY A 415 11.95 28.06 35.94
N VAL A 416 10.66 27.83 35.69
CA VAL A 416 10.15 26.56 35.16
C VAL A 416 10.36 26.51 33.64
N VAL A 417 11.01 25.47 33.15
CA VAL A 417 11.18 25.22 31.71
C VAL A 417 9.90 24.61 31.14
N TYR A 418 9.40 25.16 30.03
CA TYR A 418 8.19 24.69 29.36
C TYR A 418 8.36 24.67 27.83
N PRO A 419 7.67 23.77 27.11
CA PRO A 419 7.71 23.76 25.66
C PRO A 419 6.93 24.93 25.05
N GLN A 420 7.46 25.51 23.97
CA GLN A 420 6.78 26.56 23.20
C GLN A 420 6.18 26.05 21.89
N HIS A 421 6.50 24.82 21.48
CA HIS A 421 5.97 24.24 20.25
C HIS A 421 5.81 22.73 20.34
N THR A 422 4.83 22.18 19.63
CA THR A 422 4.58 20.74 19.52
C THR A 422 4.31 20.31 18.08
N PHE A 423 4.49 19.04 17.76
CA PHE A 423 4.12 18.44 16.48
C PHE A 423 4.01 16.92 16.62
N LEU A 424 3.40 16.26 15.61
CA LEU A 424 3.40 14.80 15.51
C LEU A 424 4.58 14.33 14.66
N PHE A 425 5.42 13.48 15.24
CA PHE A 425 6.58 12.92 14.56
C PHE A 425 6.17 11.82 13.58
N ALA A 426 6.68 11.86 12.35
CA ALA A 426 6.37 10.91 11.29
C ALA A 426 7.60 10.08 10.83
N GLY A 427 8.71 10.18 11.54
CA GLY A 427 9.95 9.46 11.25
C GLY A 427 11.12 10.36 10.88
N TYR A 428 12.33 9.81 10.90
CA TYR A 428 13.53 10.49 10.42
C TYR A 428 13.66 10.36 8.90
N ALA A 429 14.20 11.39 8.25
CA ALA A 429 14.58 11.33 6.85
C ALA A 429 15.94 10.65 6.69
N GLU A 430 16.10 9.83 5.65
CA GLU A 430 17.35 9.12 5.39
C GLU A 430 18.45 10.03 4.84
N GLY A 431 19.71 9.72 5.18
CA GLY A 431 20.89 10.42 4.65
C GLY A 431 21.11 11.83 5.20
N ALA A 432 20.42 12.22 6.26
CA ALA A 432 20.42 13.59 6.80
C ALA A 432 21.73 14.06 7.45
N GLY A 433 22.76 13.21 7.58
CA GLY A 433 23.98 13.56 8.33
C GLY A 433 23.67 13.98 9.76
N ASP A 434 24.38 14.98 10.29
CA ASP A 434 24.23 15.48 11.66
C ASP A 434 22.96 16.33 11.88
N ASP A 435 22.23 16.72 10.83
CA ASP A 435 21.12 17.70 10.91
C ASP A 435 19.79 17.11 11.41
N ARG A 436 19.72 15.79 11.67
CA ARG A 436 18.56 15.07 12.22
C ARG A 436 17.22 15.51 11.60
N LEU A 437 17.14 15.51 10.26
CA LEU A 437 15.93 15.85 9.53
C LEU A 437 14.80 14.88 9.87
N SER A 438 13.61 15.41 10.17
CA SER A 438 12.44 14.61 10.52
C SER A 438 11.20 15.02 9.74
N PHE A 439 10.42 14.02 9.33
CA PHE A 439 9.06 14.20 8.87
C PHE A 439 8.14 14.52 10.05
N ARG A 440 7.27 15.52 9.89
CA ARG A 440 6.33 15.93 10.94
C ARG A 440 5.01 16.46 10.38
N TYR A 441 3.96 16.33 11.17
CA TYR A 441 2.69 17.04 10.98
C TYR A 441 2.58 18.20 11.96
N ASP A 442 2.37 19.41 11.46
CA ASP A 442 2.56 20.66 12.20
C ASP A 442 1.71 21.80 11.63
N CYS A 443 0.95 22.49 12.48
CA CYS A 443 0.14 23.65 12.11
C CYS A 443 0.57 24.94 12.82
N GLY A 444 1.84 25.05 13.24
CA GLY A 444 2.36 26.16 14.06
C GLY A 444 2.50 27.52 13.37
N LYS A 445 2.13 27.64 12.10
CA LYS A 445 2.11 28.89 11.32
C LYS A 445 1.35 28.70 10.02
N ASN A 446 0.90 29.80 9.39
CA ASN A 446 0.15 29.76 8.13
C ASN A 446 0.90 29.02 7.03
N GLU A 447 2.22 29.19 6.90
CA GLU A 447 3.00 28.51 5.85
C GLU A 447 2.98 26.99 5.99
N ARG A 448 2.93 26.48 7.23
CA ARG A 448 2.83 25.04 7.47
C ARG A 448 1.42 24.52 7.23
N ILE A 449 0.39 25.27 7.63
CA ILE A 449 -1.01 24.90 7.35
C ILE A 449 -1.25 24.78 5.85
N GLN A 450 -0.62 25.63 5.04
CA GLN A 450 -0.78 25.65 3.59
C GLN A 450 0.14 24.66 2.84
N SER A 451 1.02 23.95 3.54
CA SER A 451 1.98 23.03 2.90
C SER A 451 1.40 21.63 2.69
N ILE A 452 2.04 20.85 1.81
CA ILE A 452 1.81 19.41 1.75
C ILE A 452 2.58 18.76 2.89
N GLN A 453 1.90 17.97 3.71
CA GLN A 453 2.45 17.32 4.89
C GLN A 453 2.42 15.78 4.75
N PRO A 454 3.35 15.05 5.39
CA PRO A 454 4.31 15.52 6.40
C PRO A 454 5.43 16.39 5.79
N SER A 455 5.76 17.49 6.47
CA SER A 455 6.89 18.34 6.08
C SER A 455 8.19 17.78 6.65
N CYS A 456 9.30 17.91 5.92
CA CYS A 456 10.63 17.50 6.37
C CYS A 456 11.42 18.72 6.85
N GLU A 457 11.75 18.77 8.14
CA GLU A 457 12.48 19.88 8.78
C GLU A 457 13.47 19.34 9.84
N PRO A 458 14.58 20.05 10.13
CA PRO A 458 15.49 19.68 11.21
C PRO A 458 14.79 19.58 12.57
N LEU A 459 15.13 18.57 13.37
CA LEU A 459 14.67 18.43 14.74
C LEU A 459 15.67 19.10 15.69
N CYS A 460 15.36 20.34 16.06
CA CYS A 460 16.16 21.16 16.98
C CYS A 460 15.43 21.36 18.32
N ASP A 461 16.20 21.64 19.37
CA ASP A 461 15.70 22.03 20.70
C ASP A 461 14.68 21.06 21.31
N PHE A 462 14.94 19.75 21.16
CA PHE A 462 14.13 18.69 21.77
C PHE A 462 14.12 18.82 23.29
N ILE A 463 12.93 18.73 23.88
CA ILE A 463 12.76 18.70 25.34
C ILE A 463 12.34 17.31 25.80
N PHE A 464 11.23 16.80 25.25
CA PHE A 464 10.69 15.46 25.49
C PHE A 464 9.61 15.15 24.45
N ALA A 465 9.10 13.92 24.45
CA ALA A 465 7.91 13.53 23.74
C ALA A 465 7.01 12.63 24.59
N TYR A 466 5.78 12.42 24.14
CA TYR A 466 4.88 11.41 24.67
C TYR A 466 4.47 10.45 23.56
N ARG A 467 4.57 9.16 23.85
CA ARG A 467 4.11 8.08 22.97
C ARG A 467 2.72 7.62 23.41
N PRO A 468 1.70 7.80 22.55
CA PRO A 468 0.39 7.23 22.81
C PRO A 468 0.48 5.70 22.95
N CYS A 469 -0.17 5.17 23.98
CA CYS A 469 -0.33 3.75 24.23
C CYS A 469 -1.80 3.43 24.47
N ASN A 470 -2.24 2.27 24.02
CA ASN A 470 -3.57 1.73 24.31
C ASN A 470 -3.57 0.93 25.62
#